data_AF-A0A4R3Y170-F1
#
_entry.id   AF-A0A4R3Y170-F1
#
_cell.length_a   1.000
_cell.length_b   1.000
_cell.length_c   1.000
_cell.angle_alpha   90.00
_cell.angle_beta   90.00
_cell.angle_gamma   90.00
#
_symmetry.space_group_name_H-M   'P 1'
#
loop_
_entity.id
_entity.type
_entity.pdbx_description
1 polymer ?
#
loop_
_entity_poly.entity_id
_entity_poly.type
_entity_poly.pdbx_seq_one_letter_code
_entity_poly.pdbx_strand_id
1 'polypeptide(L)'
;MNTRTYFTSNLFVFSLIASANASAIGVLATNALPTEIQSCFTSGSCTAAFQTASDTFFQNTYDSTNISAYQYKEGTIDKWLVRYNAFAPSHSAGDSYDSFTNTYNSYNTALTGSLWLSANQSYDLTSSSHSFSLYFDKLSPSLTFAGGFTSAHFNLNSADLLSGGGYSQITNYGNTIQGSLISGPGPDGLFGMNYWSCIECDSTVQFNLAMLKYASTGGLAQLFFNPADPQALAFKFNEYHPDFGSGSSTSEVALYVQPVPLPASLWLLASGLIGLRGFMKRKTA
;
A
#
# COMPACT_ATOMS: atom_id res chain seq x y z
N MET A 1 -25.18 14.34 75.97
CA MET A 1 -24.36 14.94 74.90
C MET A 1 -23.88 13.80 74.01
N ASN A 2 -24.51 13.60 72.87
CA ASN A 2 -24.21 12.51 71.92
C ASN A 2 -23.67 13.13 70.64
N THR A 3 -22.38 12.95 70.39
CA THR A 3 -21.67 13.40 69.19
C THR A 3 -21.90 12.36 68.09
N ARG A 4 -22.70 12.71 67.07
CA ARG A 4 -22.84 11.93 65.83
C ARG A 4 -21.77 12.39 64.84
N THR A 5 -20.82 11.51 64.53
CA THR A 5 -19.82 11.71 63.48
C THR A 5 -20.38 11.15 62.16
N TYR A 6 -20.59 12.01 61.18
CA TYR A 6 -21.01 11.63 59.82
C TYR A 6 -19.78 11.17 59.03
N PHE A 7 -19.70 9.87 58.72
CA PHE A 7 -18.76 9.34 57.73
C PHE A 7 -19.28 9.68 56.33
N THR A 8 -18.75 10.75 55.74
CA THR A 8 -18.86 11.03 54.30
C THR A 8 -17.56 10.58 53.64
N SER A 9 -17.42 9.28 53.40
CA SER A 9 -16.35 8.77 52.56
C SER A 9 -16.76 8.92 51.11
N ASN A 10 -16.31 10.03 50.52
CA ASN A 10 -16.26 10.29 49.09
C ASN A 10 -15.77 9.04 48.34
N LEU A 11 -16.68 8.37 47.64
CA LEU A 11 -16.34 7.39 46.62
C LEU A 11 -15.78 8.19 45.43
N PHE A 12 -14.51 8.59 45.55
CA PHE A 12 -13.77 9.21 44.46
C PHE A 12 -13.73 8.21 43.32
N VAL A 13 -14.52 8.52 42.30
CA VAL A 13 -14.55 7.87 41.00
C VAL A 13 -13.11 7.78 40.51
N PHE A 14 -12.54 6.58 40.57
CA PHE A 14 -11.29 6.20 39.92
C PHE A 14 -11.53 6.14 38.40
N SER A 15 -11.99 7.25 37.80
CA SER A 15 -11.87 7.48 36.38
C SER A 15 -10.47 8.03 36.16
N LEU A 16 -9.47 7.16 36.33
CA LEU A 16 -8.23 7.31 35.58
C LEU A 16 -8.66 7.26 34.11
N ILE A 17 -8.88 8.44 33.54
CA ILE A 17 -8.69 8.67 32.11
C ILE A 17 -7.18 8.53 31.93
N ALA A 18 -6.70 7.30 31.97
CA ALA A 18 -5.53 6.94 31.21
C ALA A 18 -6.00 7.10 29.76
N SER A 19 -5.79 8.29 29.20
CA SER A 19 -5.67 8.49 27.77
C SER A 19 -4.41 7.75 27.32
N ALA A 20 -4.41 6.42 27.49
CA ALA A 20 -3.62 5.56 26.65
C ALA A 20 -4.18 5.81 25.25
N ASN A 21 -3.30 6.17 24.32
CA ASN A 21 -3.60 6.01 22.91
C ASN A 21 -3.94 4.53 22.72
N ALA A 22 -5.22 4.20 22.86
CA ALA A 22 -5.72 2.86 22.60
C ALA A 22 -5.70 2.73 21.08
N SER A 23 -4.52 2.39 20.55
CA SER A 23 -4.37 1.90 19.20
C SER A 23 -5.33 0.71 19.09
N ALA A 24 -6.37 0.85 18.27
CA ALA A 24 -7.27 -0.25 18.02
C ALA A 24 -6.43 -1.31 17.31
N ILE A 25 -6.32 -2.51 17.89
CA ILE A 25 -5.71 -3.63 17.17
C ILE A 25 -6.66 -3.96 16.01
N GLY A 26 -6.32 -3.46 14.82
CA GLY A 26 -6.98 -3.80 13.59
C GLY A 26 -6.67 -5.25 13.26
N VAL A 27 -7.70 -6.06 13.17
CA VAL A 27 -7.61 -7.46 12.76
C VAL A 27 -8.05 -7.54 11.30
N LEU A 28 -7.14 -7.93 10.42
CA LEU A 28 -7.44 -8.12 9.00
C LEU A 28 -7.47 -9.61 8.69
N ALA A 29 -8.56 -10.07 8.08
CA ALA A 29 -8.69 -11.45 7.63
C ALA A 29 -7.75 -11.71 6.44
N THR A 30 -7.13 -12.89 6.38
CA THR A 30 -6.21 -13.27 5.29
C THR A 30 -6.85 -13.14 3.91
N ASN A 31 -8.14 -13.46 3.78
CA ASN A 31 -8.89 -13.34 2.52
C ASN A 31 -9.10 -11.89 2.03
N ALA A 32 -8.76 -10.89 2.85
CA ALA A 32 -8.79 -9.48 2.47
C ALA A 32 -7.44 -8.98 1.94
N LEU A 33 -6.41 -9.84 1.89
CA LEU A 33 -5.10 -9.53 1.32
C LEU A 33 -5.08 -9.74 -0.21
N PRO A 34 -4.10 -9.21 -0.94
CA PRO A 34 -3.87 -9.58 -2.33
C PRO A 34 -3.65 -11.08 -2.50
N THR A 35 -4.17 -11.69 -3.58
CA THR A 35 -4.11 -13.15 -3.84
C THR A 35 -2.68 -13.71 -3.80
N GLU A 36 -1.70 -12.97 -4.30
CA GLU A 36 -0.28 -13.36 -4.26
C GLU A 36 0.23 -13.49 -2.81
N ILE A 37 -0.15 -12.54 -1.94
CA ILE A 37 0.18 -12.58 -0.52
C ILE A 37 -0.58 -13.73 0.18
N GLN A 38 -1.87 -13.92 -0.13
CA GLN A 38 -2.65 -15.05 0.41
C GLN A 38 -2.00 -16.39 0.09
N SER A 39 -1.53 -16.56 -1.14
CA SER A 39 -0.81 -17.76 -1.60
C SER A 39 0.50 -17.97 -0.85
N CYS A 40 1.23 -16.89 -0.53
CA CYS A 40 2.46 -16.98 0.28
C CYS A 40 2.19 -17.52 1.69
N PHE A 41 1.12 -17.08 2.36
CA PHE A 41 0.73 -17.61 3.67
C PHE A 41 0.22 -19.05 3.60
N THR A 42 -0.58 -19.36 2.58
CA THR A 42 -1.17 -20.70 2.41
C THR A 42 -0.10 -21.75 2.10
N SER A 43 0.96 -21.37 1.36
CA SER A 43 2.11 -22.25 1.08
C SER A 43 3.10 -22.37 2.24
N GLY A 44 2.95 -21.57 3.31
CA GLY A 44 3.89 -21.51 4.43
C GLY A 44 5.18 -20.74 4.13
N SER A 45 5.28 -20.07 2.98
CA SER A 45 6.44 -19.25 2.61
C SER A 45 6.46 -17.90 3.36
N CYS A 46 5.28 -17.43 3.79
CA CYS A 46 5.11 -16.26 4.62
C CYS A 46 4.60 -16.61 6.02
N THR A 47 5.07 -15.89 7.04
CA THR A 47 4.58 -15.96 8.42
C THR A 47 4.25 -14.57 8.96
N ALA A 48 3.12 -14.40 9.63
CA ALA A 48 2.78 -13.10 10.19
C ALA A 48 3.56 -12.89 11.49
N ALA A 49 3.99 -11.66 11.78
CA ALA A 49 4.74 -11.38 13.02
C ALA A 49 3.91 -11.66 14.30
N PHE A 50 2.59 -11.54 14.19
CA PHE A 50 1.64 -11.74 15.28
C PHE A 50 0.46 -12.60 14.81
N GLN A 51 0.67 -13.91 14.73
CA GLN A 51 -0.41 -14.89 14.53
C GLN A 51 -1.05 -15.26 15.87
N THR A 52 -2.35 -15.09 16.01
CA THR A 52 -3.11 -15.76 17.08
C THR A 52 -3.28 -17.23 16.71
N ALA A 53 -3.34 -18.14 17.70
CA ALA A 53 -3.42 -19.59 17.55
C ALA A 53 -4.57 -20.16 16.68
N SER A 54 -5.39 -19.30 16.07
CA SER A 54 -6.41 -19.61 15.07
C SER A 54 -6.14 -18.87 13.75
N ASP A 55 -4.98 -19.11 13.12
CA ASP A 55 -4.59 -19.04 11.69
C ASP A 55 -5.35 -18.17 10.65
N THR A 56 -6.02 -17.08 11.01
CA THR A 56 -6.88 -16.35 10.05
C THR A 56 -6.72 -14.84 10.03
N PHE A 57 -5.82 -14.31 10.86
CA PHE A 57 -5.79 -12.87 11.11
C PHE A 57 -4.39 -12.28 11.17
N PHE A 58 -4.25 -11.13 10.52
CA PHE A 58 -3.12 -10.22 10.62
C PHE A 58 -3.43 -9.16 11.67
N GLN A 59 -2.58 -9.07 12.68
CA GLN A 59 -2.63 -7.93 13.59
C GLN A 59 -1.82 -6.78 12.98
N ASN A 60 -2.42 -5.59 12.96
CA ASN A 60 -1.68 -4.37 12.64
C ASN A 60 -0.60 -4.14 13.72
N THR A 61 0.64 -3.97 13.29
CA THR A 61 1.81 -3.78 14.17
C THR A 61 2.20 -2.29 14.31
N TYR A 62 1.67 -1.41 13.45
CA TYR A 62 1.95 0.02 13.48
C TYR A 62 0.68 0.85 13.22
N ASP A 63 0.17 1.47 14.28
CA ASP A 63 -0.95 2.42 14.25
C ASP A 63 -0.46 3.76 14.81
N SER A 64 0.28 4.50 13.98
CA SER A 64 0.39 5.94 14.18
C SER A 64 -0.33 6.63 13.02
N THR A 65 -1.20 7.58 13.36
CA THR A 65 -1.62 8.66 12.43
C THR A 65 -2.18 8.17 11.09
N ASN A 66 -3.13 7.22 11.13
CA ASN A 66 -3.94 6.76 10.00
C ASN A 66 -3.28 5.77 9.02
N ILE A 67 -2.05 5.31 9.23
CA ILE A 67 -1.43 4.30 8.35
C ILE A 67 -1.80 2.89 8.84
N SER A 68 -2.39 2.08 7.96
CA SER A 68 -2.61 0.65 8.22
C SER A 68 -1.45 -0.17 7.64
N ALA A 69 -0.57 -0.69 8.48
CA ALA A 69 0.57 -1.52 8.06
C ALA A 69 0.68 -2.82 8.87
N TYR A 70 1.04 -3.90 8.19
CA TYR A 70 1.10 -5.25 8.75
C TYR A 70 2.49 -5.82 8.58
N GLN A 71 3.11 -6.26 9.67
CA GLN A 71 4.43 -6.89 9.61
C GLN A 71 4.29 -8.40 9.32
N TYR A 72 5.12 -8.89 8.42
CA TYR A 72 5.22 -10.31 8.11
C TYR A 72 6.65 -10.67 7.71
N LYS A 73 6.94 -11.97 7.69
CA LYS A 73 8.19 -12.51 7.16
C LYS A 73 7.91 -13.29 5.89
N GLU A 74 8.78 -13.15 4.91
CA GLU A 74 8.86 -14.02 3.74
C GLU A 74 10.21 -14.73 3.78
N GLY A 75 10.21 -16.03 4.08
CA GLY A 75 11.42 -16.75 4.47
C GLY A 75 12.08 -16.12 5.70
N THR A 76 13.27 -15.54 5.53
CA THR A 76 14.04 -14.88 6.60
C THR A 76 13.95 -13.35 6.56
N ILE A 77 13.23 -12.77 5.59
CA ILE A 77 13.18 -11.33 5.36
C ILE A 77 11.97 -10.75 6.09
N ASP A 78 12.21 -9.81 7.00
CA ASP A 78 11.17 -9.00 7.62
C ASP A 78 10.62 -7.98 6.62
N LYS A 79 9.29 -7.94 6.47
CA LYS A 79 8.56 -7.10 5.53
C LYS A 79 7.40 -6.38 6.18
N TRP A 80 7.02 -5.27 5.57
CA TRP A 80 5.81 -4.50 5.85
C TRP A 80 4.89 -4.56 4.65
N LEU A 81 3.60 -4.74 4.93
CA LEU A 81 2.52 -4.63 3.96
C LEU A 81 1.65 -3.42 4.34
N VAL A 82 1.70 -2.38 3.53
CA VAL A 82 1.04 -1.09 3.80
C VAL A 82 -0.21 -0.96 2.94
N ARG A 83 -1.34 -0.62 3.56
CA ARG A 83 -2.62 -0.45 2.86
C ARG A 83 -2.86 1.01 2.50
N TYR A 84 -3.27 1.20 1.25
CA TYR A 84 -3.68 2.49 0.71
C TYR A 84 -5.10 2.43 0.14
N ASN A 85 -5.73 3.60 0.04
CA ASN A 85 -6.87 3.82 -0.83
C ASN A 85 -6.47 4.76 -1.96
N ALA A 86 -6.85 4.40 -3.19
CA ALA A 86 -6.80 5.33 -4.32
C ALA A 86 -7.80 6.46 -4.07
N PHE A 87 -7.38 7.70 -4.32
CA PHE A 87 -8.24 8.88 -4.24
C PHE A 87 -7.98 9.81 -5.42
N ALA A 88 -8.88 10.78 -5.65
CA ALA A 88 -8.70 11.76 -6.71
C ALA A 88 -7.38 12.55 -6.52
N PRO A 89 -6.55 12.74 -7.56
CA PRO A 89 -6.88 12.62 -8.98
C PRO A 89 -6.41 11.31 -9.64
N SER A 90 -6.50 10.16 -8.94
CA SER A 90 -6.19 8.85 -9.54
C SER A 90 -7.05 8.57 -10.77
N HIS A 91 -6.42 8.14 -11.87
CA HIS A 91 -7.12 7.91 -13.13
C HIS A 91 -6.35 6.94 -14.04
N SER A 92 -7.09 6.40 -15.01
CA SER A 92 -6.59 5.71 -16.19
C SER A 92 -7.16 6.41 -17.42
N ALA A 93 -6.29 6.86 -18.30
CA ALA A 93 -6.65 7.58 -19.52
C ALA A 93 -5.84 7.06 -20.69
N GLY A 94 -6.36 7.26 -21.89
CA GLY A 94 -5.65 6.89 -23.10
C GLY A 94 -6.42 7.24 -24.35
N ASP A 95 -5.68 7.37 -25.43
CA ASP A 95 -6.19 7.58 -26.77
C ASP A 95 -5.71 6.44 -27.65
N SER A 96 -6.51 6.04 -28.63
CA SER A 96 -6.11 5.07 -29.64
C SER A 96 -6.74 5.45 -30.96
N TYR A 97 -5.94 5.35 -32.02
CA TYR A 97 -6.35 5.56 -33.39
C TYR A 97 -6.04 4.29 -34.19
N ASP A 98 -7.02 3.79 -34.93
CA ASP A 98 -6.87 2.66 -35.85
C ASP A 98 -7.09 3.16 -37.28
N SER A 99 -6.02 3.18 -38.09
CA SER A 99 -6.07 3.66 -39.48
C SER A 99 -6.79 2.72 -40.44
N PHE A 100 -6.91 1.42 -40.13
CA PHE A 100 -7.64 0.49 -40.99
C PHE A 100 -9.15 0.71 -40.90
N THR A 101 -9.65 0.97 -39.69
CA THR A 101 -11.06 1.28 -39.46
C THR A 101 -11.36 2.78 -39.46
N ASN A 102 -10.33 3.62 -39.49
CA ASN A 102 -10.39 5.06 -39.30
C ASN A 102 -11.17 5.43 -38.03
N THR A 103 -10.92 4.71 -36.94
CA THR A 103 -11.61 4.86 -35.65
C THR A 103 -10.69 5.53 -34.65
N TYR A 104 -11.23 6.51 -33.91
CA TYR A 104 -10.57 7.13 -32.77
C TYR A 104 -11.34 6.81 -31.50
N ASN A 105 -10.65 6.29 -30.48
CA ASN A 105 -11.21 6.02 -29.16
C ASN A 105 -10.37 6.73 -28.10
N SER A 106 -11.03 7.53 -27.26
CA SER A 106 -10.44 8.16 -26.08
C SER A 106 -11.18 7.73 -24.83
N TYR A 107 -10.45 7.54 -23.74
CA TYR A 107 -11.05 7.31 -22.44
C TYR A 107 -10.30 8.08 -21.35
N ASN A 108 -11.03 8.42 -20.29
CA ASN A 108 -10.47 8.93 -19.04
C ASN A 108 -11.40 8.49 -17.91
N THR A 109 -10.91 7.59 -17.07
CA THR A 109 -11.69 7.00 -16.00
C THR A 109 -11.00 7.20 -14.67
N ALA A 110 -11.72 7.79 -13.71
CA ALA A 110 -11.24 7.90 -12.35
C ALA A 110 -11.02 6.51 -11.73
N LEU A 111 -9.91 6.33 -11.02
CA LEU A 111 -9.60 5.10 -10.32
C LEU A 111 -9.92 5.26 -8.83
N THR A 112 -10.59 4.26 -8.29
CA THR A 112 -10.89 4.14 -6.85
C THR A 112 -10.59 2.73 -6.39
N GLY A 113 -10.54 2.49 -5.08
CA GLY A 113 -10.29 1.17 -4.52
C GLY A 113 -9.09 1.16 -3.59
N SER A 114 -8.54 -0.02 -3.33
CA SER A 114 -7.42 -0.21 -2.42
C SER A 114 -6.15 -0.63 -3.14
N LEU A 115 -5.02 -0.36 -2.51
CA LEU A 115 -3.73 -0.88 -2.94
C LEU A 115 -2.96 -1.37 -1.74
N TRP A 116 -1.98 -2.24 -1.99
CA TRP A 116 -1.07 -2.71 -0.98
C TRP A 116 0.36 -2.57 -1.45
N LEU A 117 1.23 -2.03 -0.62
CA LEU A 117 2.66 -1.97 -0.90
C LEU A 117 3.40 -2.92 0.04
N SER A 118 4.11 -3.89 -0.53
CA SER A 118 5.08 -4.72 0.18
C SER A 118 6.47 -4.12 0.06
N ALA A 119 7.14 -3.95 1.20
CA ALA A 119 8.48 -3.42 1.32
C ALA A 119 9.25 -4.16 2.42
N ASN A 120 10.56 -4.31 2.28
CA ASN A 120 11.38 -4.90 3.35
C ASN A 120 11.51 -3.92 4.51
N GLN A 121 11.61 -4.42 5.74
CA GLN A 121 11.89 -3.57 6.90
C GLN A 121 13.24 -2.86 6.77
N SER A 122 14.20 -3.51 6.11
CA SER A 122 15.50 -2.92 5.82
C SER A 122 16.11 -3.50 4.54
N TYR A 123 16.97 -2.71 3.91
CA TYR A 123 17.78 -3.13 2.77
C TYR A 123 19.27 -2.94 3.06
N ASP A 124 20.11 -3.83 2.51
CA ASP A 124 21.56 -3.66 2.51
C ASP A 124 21.96 -2.68 1.41
N LEU A 125 22.52 -1.52 1.77
CA LEU A 125 22.88 -0.47 0.80
C LEU A 125 24.04 -0.86 -0.13
N THR A 126 24.74 -1.96 0.15
CA THR A 126 25.74 -2.53 -0.75
C THR A 126 25.11 -3.29 -1.92
N SER A 127 23.84 -3.70 -1.80
CA SER A 127 23.06 -4.22 -2.92
C SER A 127 22.82 -3.12 -3.95
N SER A 128 22.93 -3.47 -5.23
CA SER A 128 22.64 -2.56 -6.34
C SER A 128 21.14 -2.34 -6.57
N SER A 129 20.27 -3.14 -5.93
CA SER A 129 18.84 -3.21 -6.24
C SER A 129 18.01 -3.57 -5.01
N HIS A 130 16.89 -2.88 -4.82
CA HIS A 130 15.97 -3.01 -3.68
C HIS A 130 14.54 -3.20 -4.18
N SER A 131 13.96 -4.37 -3.94
CA SER A 131 12.68 -4.78 -4.53
C SER A 131 11.46 -4.34 -3.72
N PHE A 132 10.41 -3.93 -4.43
CA PHE A 132 9.09 -3.55 -3.92
C PHE A 132 8.00 -4.19 -4.75
N SER A 133 6.85 -4.47 -4.14
CA SER A 133 5.66 -4.97 -4.85
C SER A 133 4.45 -4.13 -4.50
N LEU A 134 3.80 -3.55 -5.51
CA LEU A 134 2.55 -2.82 -5.39
C LEU A 134 1.41 -3.69 -5.93
N TYR A 135 0.44 -4.04 -5.09
CA TYR A 135 -0.71 -4.84 -5.46
C TYR A 135 -1.93 -3.95 -5.66
N PHE A 136 -2.64 -4.16 -6.77
CA PHE A 136 -3.83 -3.42 -7.18
C PHE A 136 -5.10 -4.14 -6.68
N ASP A 137 -5.42 -3.98 -5.40
CA ASP A 137 -6.52 -4.72 -4.75
C ASP A 137 -7.86 -3.99 -4.83
N LYS A 138 -8.80 -4.53 -5.61
CA LYS A 138 -10.14 -3.93 -5.81
C LYS A 138 -10.10 -2.54 -6.44
N LEU A 139 -9.09 -2.27 -7.28
CA LEU A 139 -9.14 -1.08 -8.13
C LEU A 139 -10.35 -1.17 -9.08
N SER A 140 -11.09 -0.07 -9.16
CA SER A 140 -12.27 0.07 -10.02
C SER A 140 -12.20 1.39 -10.81
N PRO A 141 -12.35 1.33 -12.15
CA PRO A 141 -12.33 0.10 -12.96
C PRO A 141 -10.99 -0.64 -12.82
N SER A 142 -10.99 -1.93 -13.17
CA SER A 142 -9.74 -2.69 -13.27
C SER A 142 -8.82 -2.04 -14.31
N LEU A 143 -7.52 -2.06 -14.07
CA LEU A 143 -6.53 -1.56 -15.01
C LEU A 143 -6.54 -2.45 -16.25
N THR A 144 -7.04 -1.94 -17.37
CA THR A 144 -7.18 -2.70 -18.63
C THR A 144 -5.94 -2.65 -19.51
N PHE A 145 -5.10 -1.62 -19.35
CA PHE A 145 -3.84 -1.52 -20.08
C PHE A 145 -2.90 -2.66 -19.64
N ALA A 146 -2.26 -3.31 -20.62
CA ALA A 146 -1.32 -4.42 -20.44
C ALA A 146 -1.89 -5.74 -19.88
N GLY A 147 -3.16 -6.08 -20.17
CA GLY A 147 -3.66 -7.44 -19.95
C GLY A 147 -4.19 -7.72 -18.53
N GLY A 148 -4.44 -6.68 -17.73
CA GLY A 148 -5.15 -6.83 -16.46
C GLY A 148 -4.25 -7.23 -15.29
N PHE A 149 -3.02 -6.72 -15.22
CA PHE A 149 -2.11 -7.04 -14.12
C PHE A 149 -2.70 -6.66 -12.76
N THR A 150 -2.53 -7.55 -11.79
CA THR A 150 -2.99 -7.39 -10.40
C THR A 150 -1.92 -6.81 -9.48
N SER A 151 -0.70 -6.68 -9.97
CA SER A 151 0.46 -6.21 -9.23
C SER A 151 1.52 -5.61 -10.14
N ALA A 152 2.44 -4.87 -9.54
CA ALA A 152 3.60 -4.27 -10.18
C ALA A 152 4.82 -4.44 -9.27
N HIS A 153 5.96 -4.83 -9.85
CA HIS A 153 7.22 -5.02 -9.13
C HIS A 153 8.26 -4.00 -9.55
N PHE A 154 8.84 -3.34 -8.56
CA PHE A 154 9.81 -2.27 -8.76
C PHE A 154 11.13 -2.64 -8.09
N ASN A 155 12.23 -2.21 -8.69
CA ASN A 155 13.52 -2.21 -8.04
C ASN A 155 14.10 -0.80 -8.05
N LEU A 156 14.51 -0.32 -6.87
CA LEU A 156 15.19 0.95 -6.71
C LEU A 156 16.67 0.72 -6.46
N ASN A 157 17.53 1.61 -6.98
CA ASN A 157 18.90 1.67 -6.51
C ASN A 157 18.96 2.32 -5.11
N SER A 158 20.13 2.29 -4.46
CA SER A 158 20.30 2.85 -3.11
C SER A 158 20.03 4.37 -3.03
N ALA A 159 20.27 5.13 -4.09
CA ALA A 159 20.02 6.58 -4.10
C ALA A 159 18.51 6.87 -4.14
N ASP A 160 17.77 6.21 -5.05
CA ASP A 160 16.33 6.33 -5.21
C ASP A 160 15.57 5.85 -3.96
N LEU A 161 16.04 4.75 -3.37
CA LEU A 161 15.50 4.24 -2.10
C LEU A 161 15.54 5.32 -1.01
N LEU A 162 16.66 6.01 -0.88
CA LEU A 162 16.88 7.04 0.14
C LEU A 162 16.19 8.37 -0.21
N SER A 163 15.93 8.65 -1.49
CA SER A 163 15.10 9.80 -1.90
C SER A 163 13.60 9.54 -1.83
N GLY A 164 13.18 8.30 -1.56
CA GLY A 164 11.77 7.95 -1.40
C GLY A 164 11.07 7.57 -2.70
N GLY A 165 11.79 7.25 -3.77
CA GLY A 165 11.20 6.93 -5.05
C GLY A 165 12.18 7.06 -6.20
N GLY A 166 11.78 6.54 -7.36
CA GLY A 166 12.56 6.55 -8.58
C GLY A 166 11.67 6.57 -9.81
N TYR A 167 12.29 6.82 -10.96
CA TYR A 167 11.63 6.74 -12.25
C TYR A 167 12.52 6.01 -13.25
N SER A 168 11.89 5.51 -14.31
CA SER A 168 12.57 5.05 -15.51
C SER A 168 11.80 5.53 -16.72
N GLN A 169 12.54 5.92 -17.74
CA GLN A 169 11.99 6.34 -19.01
C GLN A 169 12.74 5.61 -20.13
N ILE A 170 11.97 4.98 -21.00
CA ILE A 170 12.46 4.39 -22.23
C ILE A 170 12.04 5.32 -23.36
N THR A 171 13.00 5.76 -24.16
CA THR A 171 12.74 6.55 -25.37
C THR A 171 13.47 5.95 -26.56
N ASN A 172 12.97 6.24 -27.77
CA ASN A 172 13.65 6.00 -29.04
C ASN A 172 14.22 4.57 -29.18
N TYR A 173 13.43 3.64 -29.73
CA TYR A 173 13.84 2.26 -30.06
C TYR A 173 14.32 1.43 -28.85
N GLY A 174 13.94 1.78 -27.62
CA GLY A 174 14.48 1.11 -26.42
C GLY A 174 15.97 1.35 -26.19
N ASN A 175 16.61 2.24 -26.97
CA ASN A 175 18.06 2.46 -26.94
C ASN A 175 18.48 3.46 -25.85
N THR A 176 17.56 4.28 -25.37
CA THR A 176 17.83 5.24 -24.30
C THR A 176 16.95 4.92 -23.10
N ILE A 177 17.58 4.34 -22.07
CA ILE A 177 16.98 4.16 -20.75
C ILE A 177 17.51 5.27 -19.85
N GLN A 178 16.63 6.12 -19.35
CA GLN A 178 16.93 7.14 -18.34
C GLN A 178 16.30 6.75 -17.00
N GLY A 179 16.92 7.19 -15.90
CA GLY A 179 16.46 6.87 -14.56
C GLY A 179 17.02 5.56 -14.03
N SER A 180 16.55 5.16 -12.86
CA SER A 180 17.13 4.08 -12.05
C SER A 180 16.10 3.12 -11.46
N LEU A 181 14.82 3.31 -11.79
CA LEU A 181 13.79 2.32 -11.54
C LEU A 181 14.03 1.12 -12.47
N ILE A 182 14.59 0.05 -11.91
CA ILE A 182 14.76 -1.20 -12.64
C ILE A 182 13.42 -1.93 -12.56
N SER A 183 12.73 -2.10 -13.68
CA SER A 183 11.60 -3.03 -13.70
C SER A 183 12.12 -4.44 -13.48
N GLY A 184 11.62 -5.10 -12.43
CA GLY A 184 12.04 -6.48 -12.16
C GLY A 184 11.60 -7.44 -13.26
N PRO A 185 12.35 -8.52 -13.52
CA PRO A 185 11.89 -9.64 -14.33
C PRO A 185 10.83 -10.41 -13.53
N GLY A 186 9.57 -9.98 -13.63
CA GLY A 186 8.42 -10.84 -13.39
C GLY A 186 7.98 -11.48 -14.72
N PRO A 187 7.24 -12.60 -14.69
CA PRO A 187 6.61 -13.16 -15.90
C PRO A 187 5.69 -12.14 -16.61
N ASP A 188 5.27 -11.12 -15.85
CA ASP A 188 4.29 -10.09 -16.18
C ASP A 188 4.89 -8.67 -16.09
N GLY A 189 6.20 -8.50 -16.34
CA GLY A 189 6.87 -7.21 -16.16
C GLY A 189 6.05 -6.05 -16.74
N LEU A 190 5.96 -4.91 -16.03
CA LEU A 190 5.26 -3.70 -16.53
C LEU A 190 5.78 -3.24 -17.91
N PHE A 191 6.99 -3.67 -18.27
CA PHE A 191 7.65 -3.46 -19.55
C PHE A 191 7.68 -4.74 -20.41
N GLY A 192 6.77 -5.69 -20.15
CA GLY A 192 6.63 -6.97 -20.85
C GLY A 192 6.20 -6.80 -22.31
N MET A 193 6.01 -5.57 -22.76
CA MET A 193 6.05 -5.27 -24.19
C MET A 193 7.45 -5.52 -24.71
N ASN A 194 7.54 -6.42 -25.68
CA ASN A 194 8.75 -6.65 -26.45
C ASN A 194 9.05 -5.38 -27.25
N TYR A 195 9.69 -4.37 -26.63
CA TYR A 195 10.01 -3.06 -27.22
C TYR A 195 10.86 -3.18 -28.50
N TRP A 196 11.36 -4.37 -28.80
CA TRP A 196 12.16 -4.68 -29.97
C TRP A 196 11.40 -4.50 -31.30
N SER A 197 10.08 -4.37 -31.28
CA SER A 197 9.27 -4.19 -32.50
C SER A 197 8.62 -2.82 -32.68
N CYS A 198 8.78 -1.88 -31.74
CA CYS A 198 8.14 -0.56 -31.85
C CYS A 198 9.11 0.51 -32.33
N ILE A 199 8.77 1.15 -33.44
CA ILE A 199 9.44 2.34 -33.96
C ILE A 199 8.83 3.54 -33.23
N GLU A 200 9.65 4.32 -32.52
CA GLU A 200 9.25 5.55 -31.79
C GLU A 200 8.35 5.36 -30.55
N CYS A 201 8.51 4.26 -29.82
CA CYS A 201 7.88 4.10 -28.51
C CYS A 201 8.56 4.91 -27.40
N ASP A 202 7.74 5.58 -26.59
CA ASP A 202 8.15 6.19 -25.33
C ASP A 202 7.34 5.61 -24.17
N SER A 203 8.01 5.19 -23.11
CA SER A 203 7.35 4.80 -21.86
C SER A 203 8.04 5.40 -20.66
N THR A 204 7.26 5.79 -19.66
CA THR A 204 7.75 6.36 -18.42
C THR A 204 7.04 5.72 -17.26
N VAL A 205 7.80 5.27 -16.27
CA VAL A 205 7.29 4.72 -15.03
C VAL A 205 7.90 5.48 -13.88
N GLN A 206 7.06 5.93 -12.96
CA GLN A 206 7.46 6.55 -11.71
C GLN A 206 6.85 5.77 -10.56
N PHE A 207 7.66 5.53 -9.54
CA PHE A 207 7.24 4.87 -8.31
C PHE A 207 7.77 5.69 -7.13
N ASN A 208 6.87 6.07 -6.22
CA ASN A 208 7.25 6.74 -4.98
C ASN A 208 6.76 5.96 -3.77
N LEU A 209 7.57 6.01 -2.72
CA LEU A 209 7.32 5.43 -1.40
C LEU A 209 6.42 6.36 -0.59
N ALA A 210 5.18 6.58 -1.07
CA ALA A 210 4.22 7.45 -0.40
C ALA A 210 4.06 7.06 1.08
N MET A 211 4.30 8.01 2.00
CA MET A 211 4.22 7.83 3.45
C MET A 211 5.23 6.84 4.05
N LEU A 212 6.26 6.48 3.28
CA LEU A 212 7.36 5.64 3.71
C LEU A 212 8.67 6.37 3.43
N LYS A 213 9.66 6.16 4.29
CA LYS A 213 10.99 6.73 4.10
C LYS A 213 12.03 5.74 4.56
N TYR A 214 13.12 5.65 3.83
CA TYR A 214 14.31 4.95 4.31
C TYR A 214 15.33 5.94 4.82
N ALA A 215 15.96 5.62 5.95
CA ALA A 215 17.15 6.33 6.42
C ALA A 215 18.35 5.39 6.48
N SER A 216 19.51 5.89 6.08
CA SER A 216 20.76 5.14 6.11
C SER A 216 21.31 5.08 7.54
N THR A 217 21.50 3.87 8.05
CA THR A 217 22.08 3.58 9.36
C THR A 217 23.03 2.40 9.25
N GLY A 218 24.34 2.64 9.35
CA GLY A 218 25.35 1.58 9.43
C GLY A 218 25.43 0.67 8.20
N GLY A 219 25.25 1.20 6.99
CA GLY A 219 25.26 0.41 5.75
C GLY A 219 23.92 -0.24 5.40
N LEU A 220 22.90 -0.08 6.25
CA LEU A 220 21.53 -0.49 5.98
C LEU A 220 20.65 0.74 5.72
N ALA A 221 19.66 0.58 4.87
CA ALA A 221 18.51 1.47 4.80
C ALA A 221 17.40 0.89 5.69
N GLN A 222 16.98 1.62 6.72
CA GLN A 222 15.89 1.21 7.62
C GLN A 222 14.60 1.95 7.27
N LEU A 223 13.47 1.24 7.25
CA LEU A 223 12.16 1.81 6.94
C LEU A 223 11.60 2.60 8.13
N PHE A 224 11.03 3.76 7.83
CA PHE A 224 10.24 4.61 8.71
C PHE A 224 8.92 4.97 8.04
N PHE A 225 7.84 5.03 8.83
CA PHE A 225 6.56 5.57 8.37
C PHE A 225 6.58 7.09 8.48
N ASN A 226 6.20 7.79 7.41
CA ASN A 226 6.12 9.24 7.34
C ASN A 226 4.69 9.69 7.01
N PRO A 227 3.77 9.72 7.99
CA PRO A 227 2.37 10.12 7.78
C PRO A 227 2.21 11.58 7.34
N ALA A 228 3.23 12.41 7.56
CA ALA A 228 3.26 13.81 7.16
C ALA A 228 3.83 14.01 5.74
N ASP A 229 4.14 12.92 5.04
CA ASP A 229 4.62 12.98 3.66
C ASP A 229 3.56 13.61 2.75
N PRO A 230 3.86 14.75 2.09
CA PRO A 230 2.93 15.36 1.15
C PRO A 230 2.83 14.58 -0.16
N GLN A 231 3.71 13.60 -0.41
CA GLN A 231 3.67 12.79 -1.62
C GLN A 231 2.46 11.84 -1.59
N ALA A 232 1.47 12.16 -2.42
CA ALA A 232 0.32 11.30 -2.63
C ALA A 232 0.51 10.35 -3.82
N LEU A 233 1.39 10.65 -4.78
CA LEU A 233 1.56 9.80 -5.97
C LEU A 233 2.36 8.54 -5.61
N ALA A 234 1.75 7.37 -5.63
CA ALA A 234 2.47 6.10 -5.43
C ALA A 234 3.03 5.54 -6.73
N PHE A 235 2.28 5.66 -7.82
CA PHE A 235 2.63 5.07 -9.11
C PHE A 235 2.13 5.94 -10.24
N LYS A 236 2.97 6.12 -11.25
CA LYS A 236 2.57 6.65 -12.55
C LYS A 236 3.18 5.79 -13.65
N PHE A 237 2.38 5.47 -14.64
CA PHE A 237 2.79 4.86 -15.89
C PHE A 237 2.27 5.73 -17.02
N ASN A 238 3.10 6.00 -18.00
CA ASN A 238 2.71 6.61 -19.26
C ASN A 238 3.38 5.86 -20.39
N GLU A 239 2.65 5.64 -21.46
CA GLU A 239 3.15 5.00 -22.66
C GLU A 239 2.55 5.65 -23.90
N TYR A 240 3.41 5.78 -24.91
CA TYR A 240 3.11 6.36 -26.19
C TYR A 240 3.64 5.45 -27.30
N HIS A 241 2.75 5.08 -28.21
CA HIS A 241 3.02 4.32 -29.42
C HIS A 241 2.50 5.12 -30.61
N PRO A 242 3.35 5.79 -31.41
CA PRO A 242 2.88 6.50 -32.59
C PRO A 242 2.43 5.55 -33.71
N ASP A 243 3.08 4.38 -33.85
CA ASP A 243 2.88 3.47 -34.98
C ASP A 243 2.85 1.99 -34.56
N PHE A 244 1.84 1.58 -33.78
CA PHE A 244 1.61 0.16 -33.46
C PHE A 244 0.95 -0.55 -34.65
N GLY A 245 1.73 -0.78 -35.71
CA GLY A 245 1.33 -1.42 -36.96
C GLY A 245 0.52 -0.50 -37.89
N SER A 246 -0.63 -0.01 -37.43
CA SER A 246 -1.60 0.74 -38.24
C SER A 246 -2.28 1.88 -37.49
N GLY A 247 -1.67 2.38 -36.43
CA GLY A 247 -2.36 3.29 -35.54
C GLY A 247 -1.50 3.75 -34.39
N SER A 248 -1.91 4.85 -33.77
CA SER A 248 -1.24 5.40 -32.59
C SER A 248 -2.03 5.07 -31.33
N SER A 249 -1.36 4.80 -30.22
CA SER A 249 -1.98 4.71 -28.90
C SER A 249 -1.20 5.46 -27.85
N THR A 250 -1.92 6.03 -26.89
CA THR A 250 -1.39 6.63 -25.67
C THR A 250 -2.10 5.99 -24.49
N SER A 251 -1.40 5.81 -23.38
CA SER A 251 -1.99 5.26 -22.17
C SER A 251 -1.28 5.81 -20.95
N GLU A 252 -2.03 6.45 -20.06
CA GLU A 252 -1.56 6.98 -18.79
C GLU A 252 -2.36 6.36 -17.65
N VAL A 253 -1.66 5.93 -16.61
CA VAL A 253 -2.23 5.61 -15.31
C VAL A 253 -1.49 6.33 -14.22
N ALA A 254 -2.22 7.04 -13.38
CA ALA A 254 -1.70 7.71 -12.20
C ALA A 254 -2.49 7.29 -10.97
N LEU A 255 -1.78 6.83 -9.93
CA LEU A 255 -2.34 6.36 -8.68
C LEU A 255 -1.87 7.26 -7.53
N TYR A 256 -2.80 8.09 -7.07
CA TYR A 256 -2.68 8.91 -5.89
C TYR A 256 -3.31 8.18 -4.71
N VAL A 257 -2.54 8.01 -3.65
CA VAL A 257 -2.89 7.19 -2.49
C VAL A 257 -2.98 8.00 -1.20
N GLN A 258 -3.94 7.63 -0.38
CA GLN A 258 -4.08 8.09 0.98
C GLN A 258 -4.05 6.91 1.95
N PRO A 259 -3.60 7.09 3.20
CA PRO A 259 -3.51 6.00 4.13
C PRO A 259 -4.92 5.61 4.58
N VAL A 260 -5.16 4.33 4.86
CA VAL A 260 -6.46 3.85 5.33
C VAL A 260 -6.48 3.90 6.85
N PRO A 261 -7.30 4.77 7.48
CA PRO A 261 -7.46 4.76 8.92
C PRO A 261 -8.03 3.41 9.36
N LEU A 262 -7.56 2.89 10.48
CA LEU A 262 -8.19 1.74 11.09
C LEU A 262 -9.64 2.08 11.47
N PRO A 263 -10.57 1.10 11.41
CA PRO A 263 -11.92 1.31 11.90
C PRO A 263 -11.84 1.79 13.36
N ALA A 264 -12.37 2.99 13.61
CA ALA A 264 -12.17 3.70 14.86
C ALA A 264 -12.52 2.84 16.08
N SER A 265 -11.66 2.91 17.10
CA SER A 265 -11.85 2.36 18.45
C SER A 265 -13.19 2.72 19.10
N LEU A 266 -13.94 3.68 18.53
CA LEU A 266 -15.31 4.03 18.92
C LEU A 266 -16.27 2.83 18.93
N TRP A 267 -16.15 1.87 17.99
CA TRP A 267 -16.99 0.67 18.02
C TRP A 267 -16.61 -0.29 19.15
N LEU A 268 -15.32 -0.38 19.48
CA LEU A 268 -14.83 -1.15 20.62
C LEU A 268 -15.19 -0.49 21.96
N LEU A 269 -15.16 0.84 22.01
CA LEU A 269 -15.63 1.61 23.17
C LEU A 269 -17.14 1.41 23.34
N ALA A 270 -17.92 1.48 22.26
CA ALA A 270 -19.37 1.27 22.30
C ALA A 270 -19.72 -0.15 22.77
N SER A 271 -19.04 -1.18 22.26
CA SER A 271 -19.26 -2.57 22.68
C SER A 271 -18.83 -2.81 24.14
N GLY A 272 -17.71 -2.23 24.57
CA GLY A 272 -17.26 -2.26 25.97
C GLY A 272 -18.25 -1.58 26.93
N LEU A 273 -18.80 -0.42 26.54
CA LEU A 273 -19.81 0.30 27.33
C LEU A 273 -21.14 -0.46 27.43
N ILE A 274 -21.56 -1.14 26.37
CA ILE A 274 -22.73 -2.02 26.39
C ILE A 274 -22.49 -3.21 27.33
N GLY A 275 -21.30 -3.83 27.26
CA GLY A 275 -20.91 -4.91 28.17
C GLY A 275 -20.94 -4.49 29.65
N LEU A 276 -20.40 -3.32 29.98
CA LEU A 276 -20.39 -2.76 31.34
C LEU A 276 -21.80 -2.48 31.89
N ARG A 277 -22.74 -2.02 31.04
CA ARG A 277 -24.15 -1.85 31.44
C ARG A 277 -24.83 -3.17 31.82
N GLY A 278 -24.43 -4.29 31.19
CA GLY A 278 -24.92 -5.63 31.53
C GLY A 278 -24.51 -6.07 32.93
N PHE A 279 -23.27 -5.79 33.34
CA PHE A 279 -22.77 -6.14 34.68
C PHE A 279 -23.36 -5.26 35.79
N MET A 280 -23.64 -3.98 35.53
CA MET A 280 -24.24 -3.09 36.53
C MET A 280 -25.68 -3.46 36.91
N LYS A 281 -26.46 -4.10 36.01
CA LYS A 281 -27.81 -4.58 36.33
C LYS A 281 -27.87 -5.83 37.22
N ARG A 282 -26.73 -6.50 37.47
CA ARG A 282 -26.69 -7.76 38.24
C ARG A 282 -26.50 -7.58 39.76
N LYS A 283 -26.49 -6.33 40.25
CA LYS A 283 -26.27 -5.98 41.68
C LYS A 283 -27.48 -5.41 42.41
N THR A 284 -28.68 -5.66 41.90
CA THR A 284 -29.94 -5.45 42.64
C THR A 284 -30.64 -6.80 42.78
N ALA A 285 -30.17 -7.58 43.74
CA ALA A 285 -30.90 -8.67 44.40
C ALA A 285 -30.68 -8.49 45.90
#